data_AF-A0A7X8QBP3-F1
#
_entry.id   AF-A0A7X8QBP3-F1
#
_cell.length_a   1.000
_cell.length_b   1.000
_cell.length_c   1.000
_cell.angle_alpha   90.00
_cell.angle_beta   90.00
_cell.angle_gamma   90.00
#
_symmetry.space_group_name_H-M   'P 1'
#
loop_
_entity.id
_entity.type
_entity.pdbx_description
1 polymer ?
#
loop_
_entity_poly.entity_id
_entity_poly.type
_entity_poly.pdbx_seq_one_letter_code
_entity_poly.pdbx_strand_id
1 'polypeptide(L)'
;MLAEAVAACFVAVTASFCIAAGIRCGVMIFTSAKENLEIERARRSVISTLYSGNIPASSDYKNVRVVFEGLSSDDKLVVIRIEKDGFLKVRRSYVVWPKEELQE
;
A
#
# COMPACT_ATOMS: atom_id res chain seq x y z
N MET A 1 -34.68 28.17 -28.49
CA MET A 1 -35.28 27.73 -27.21
C MET A 1 -35.10 26.22 -26.95
N LEU A 2 -35.80 25.30 -27.64
CA LEU A 2 -35.71 23.86 -27.29
C LEU A 2 -34.32 23.25 -27.57
N ALA A 3 -33.71 23.56 -28.72
CA ALA A 3 -32.37 23.08 -29.09
C ALA A 3 -31.26 23.62 -28.16
N GLU A 4 -31.38 24.87 -27.71
CA GLU A 4 -30.44 25.48 -26.76
C GLU A 4 -30.57 24.86 -25.37
N ALA A 5 -31.81 24.58 -24.92
CA ALA A 5 -32.04 23.89 -23.66
C ALA A 5 -31.45 22.46 -23.68
N VAL A 6 -31.62 21.74 -24.79
CA VAL A 6 -31.04 20.41 -24.97
C VAL A 6 -29.50 20.48 -24.95
N ALA A 7 -28.90 21.42 -25.67
CA ALA A 7 -27.44 21.62 -25.66
C ALA A 7 -26.92 21.96 -24.26
N ALA A 8 -27.60 22.83 -23.51
CA ALA A 8 -27.24 23.15 -22.13
C ALA A 8 -27.33 21.93 -21.20
N CYS A 9 -28.34 21.07 -21.36
CA CYS A 9 -28.44 19.82 -20.61
C CYS A 9 -27.27 18.87 -20.93
N PHE A 10 -26.89 18.71 -22.19
CA PHE A 10 -25.73 17.89 -22.57
C PHE A 10 -24.42 18.40 -21.94
N VAL A 11 -24.22 19.72 -21.94
CA VAL A 11 -23.06 20.34 -21.28
C VAL A 11 -23.09 20.09 -19.77
N ALA A 12 -24.24 20.27 -19.12
CA ALA A 12 -24.38 20.06 -17.68
C ALA A 12 -24.11 18.60 -17.27
N VAL A 13 -24.59 17.62 -18.03
CA VAL A 13 -24.33 16.20 -17.79
C VAL A 13 -22.86 15.88 -17.97
N THR A 14 -22.24 16.36 -19.05
CA THR A 14 -20.83 16.13 -19.35
C THR A 14 -19.93 16.75 -18.28
N ALA A 15 -20.21 18.00 -17.87
CA ALA A 15 -19.47 18.68 -16.82
C ALA A 15 -19.57 17.94 -15.48
N SER A 16 -20.78 17.49 -15.12
CA SER A 16 -21.00 16.72 -13.89
C SER A 16 -20.23 15.40 -13.89
N PHE A 17 -20.20 14.70 -15.03
CA PHE A 17 -19.41 13.49 -15.20
C PHE A 17 -17.92 13.75 -15.05
N CYS A 18 -17.39 14.81 -15.68
CA CYS A 18 -15.99 15.20 -15.56
C CYS A 18 -15.59 15.53 -14.11
N ILE A 19 -16.44 16.25 -13.37
CA ILE A 19 -16.19 16.57 -11.96
C ILE A 19 -16.17 15.29 -11.11
N ALA A 20 -17.17 14.42 -11.27
CA ALA A 20 -17.24 13.17 -10.53
C ALA A 20 -16.05 12.25 -10.84
N ALA A 21 -15.65 12.15 -12.11
CA ALA A 21 -14.48 11.39 -12.53
C ALA A 21 -13.19 11.99 -11.95
N GLY A 22 -13.03 13.32 -11.99
CA GLY A 22 -11.89 14.02 -11.41
C GLY A 22 -11.74 13.78 -9.90
N ILE A 23 -12.85 13.90 -9.14
CA ILE A 23 -12.86 13.62 -7.70
C ILE A 23 -12.49 12.16 -7.43
N ARG A 24 -13.10 11.21 -8.16
CA ARG A 24 -12.82 9.78 -7.99
C ARG A 24 -11.34 9.47 -8.25
N CYS A 25 -10.78 9.99 -9.34
CA CYS A 25 -9.37 9.84 -9.66
C CYS A 25 -8.47 10.45 -8.57
N GLY A 26 -8.80 11.65 -8.09
CA GLY A 26 -8.05 12.31 -7.01
C GLY A 26 -8.03 11.49 -5.72
N VAL A 27 -9.18 10.98 -5.29
CA VAL A 27 -9.28 10.11 -4.11
C VAL A 27 -8.47 8.83 -4.30
N MET A 28 -8.53 8.20 -5.47
CA MET A 28 -7.75 6.99 -5.76
C MET A 28 -6.23 7.25 -5.74
N ILE A 29 -5.76 8.36 -6.30
CA ILE A 29 -4.35 8.72 -6.27
C ILE A 29 -3.88 8.97 -4.84
N PHE A 30 -4.63 9.77 -4.08
CA PHE A 30 -4.26 10.11 -2.70
C PHE A 30 -4.25 8.88 -1.79
N THR A 31 -5.29 8.03 -1.85
CA THR A 31 -5.36 6.79 -1.06
C THR A 31 -4.23 5.83 -1.43
N SER A 32 -3.96 5.64 -2.72
CA SER A 32 -2.84 4.84 -3.22
C SER A 32 -1.47 5.34 -2.71
N ALA A 33 -1.25 6.66 -2.72
CA ALA A 33 -0.03 7.26 -2.22
C ALA A 33 0.12 7.08 -0.70
N LYS A 34 -0.97 7.27 0.05
CA LYS A 34 -1.00 7.05 1.50
C LYS A 34 -0.68 5.60 1.85
N GLU A 35 -1.27 4.63 1.14
CA GLU A 35 -0.99 3.20 1.31
C GLU A 35 0.48 2.86 1.09
N ASN A 36 1.07 3.39 0.01
CA ASN A 36 2.50 3.20 -0.28
C ASN A 36 3.39 3.77 0.82
N LEU A 37 3.05 4.97 1.33
CA LEU A 37 3.80 5.59 2.41
C LEU A 37 3.75 4.75 3.70
N GLU A 38 2.59 4.18 4.03
CA GLU A 38 2.43 3.32 5.20
C GLU A 38 3.23 2.02 5.07
N ILE A 39 3.23 1.39 3.88
CA ILE A 39 4.06 0.21 3.60
C ILE A 39 5.54 0.53 3.73
N GLU A 40 6.02 1.66 3.19
CA GLU A 40 7.43 2.05 3.29
C GLU A 40 7.84 2.39 4.73
N ARG A 41 6.97 3.03 5.50
CA ARG A 41 7.22 3.26 6.94
C ARG A 41 7.37 1.95 7.69
N ALA A 42 6.49 1.00 7.43
CA ALA A 42 6.59 -0.32 8.03
C ALA A 42 7.85 -1.05 7.58
N ARG A 43 8.21 -0.96 6.29
CA ARG A 43 9.46 -1.56 5.78
C ARG A 43 10.68 -1.03 6.51
N ARG A 44 10.78 0.29 6.69
CA ARG A 44 11.89 0.91 7.44
C ARG A 44 11.94 0.43 8.89
N SER A 45 10.79 0.32 9.54
CA SER A 45 10.72 -0.16 10.93
C SER A 45 11.03 -1.65 11.04
N VAL A 46 10.61 -2.49 10.08
CA VAL A 46 11.03 -3.90 9.96
C VAL A 46 12.54 -4.00 9.83
N ILE A 47 13.14 -3.25 8.89
CA ILE A 47 14.59 -3.22 8.69
C ILE A 47 15.31 -2.77 9.97
N SER A 48 14.79 -1.75 10.67
CA SER A 48 15.36 -1.31 11.94
C SER A 48 15.30 -2.38 13.04
N THR A 49 14.24 -3.17 13.10
CA THR A 49 14.11 -4.30 14.04
C THR A 49 15.08 -5.43 13.69
N LEU A 50 15.26 -5.70 12.39
CA LEU A 50 16.21 -6.70 11.92
C LEU A 50 17.66 -6.31 12.22
N TYR A 51 18.01 -5.03 12.05
CA TYR A 51 19.32 -4.51 12.44
C TYR A 51 19.60 -4.61 13.95
N SER A 52 18.57 -4.67 14.80
CA SER A 52 18.75 -4.93 16.23
C SER A 52 18.82 -6.42 16.58
N GLY A 53 18.88 -7.29 15.57
CA GLY A 53 18.95 -8.74 15.72
C GLY A 53 17.61 -9.41 16.00
N ASN A 54 16.49 -8.67 15.99
CA ASN A 54 15.18 -9.18 16.39
C ASN A 54 14.29 -9.53 15.19
N ILE A 55 13.39 -10.51 15.39
CA ILE A 55 12.34 -10.83 14.41
C ILE A 55 11.14 -9.92 14.65
N PRO A 56 10.69 -9.15 13.64
CA PRO A 56 9.57 -8.22 13.78
C PRO A 56 8.24 -8.95 13.98
N ALA A 57 7.46 -8.53 14.97
CA ALA A 57 6.12 -9.06 15.23
C ALA A 57 5.04 -8.22 14.55
N SER A 58 3.98 -8.85 14.03
CA SER A 58 2.91 -8.11 13.34
C SER A 58 2.19 -7.09 14.22
N SER A 59 2.20 -7.25 15.54
CA SER A 59 1.55 -6.34 16.50
C SER A 59 2.17 -4.94 16.52
N ASP A 60 3.41 -4.82 16.07
CA ASP A 60 4.22 -3.60 16.25
C ASP A 60 3.91 -2.56 15.16
N TYR A 61 3.17 -2.97 14.12
CA TYR A 61 2.93 -2.16 12.93
C TYR A 61 1.44 -1.84 12.79
N LYS A 62 1.12 -0.55 12.90
CA LYS A 62 -0.25 -0.07 12.69
C LYS A 62 -0.63 -0.13 11.22
N ASN A 63 -1.84 -0.63 10.94
CA ASN A 63 -2.50 -0.61 9.63
C ASN A 63 -1.81 -1.40 8.50
N VAL A 64 -0.83 -2.25 8.84
CA VAL A 64 -0.20 -3.22 7.96
C VAL A 64 0.04 -4.51 8.73
N ARG A 65 0.00 -5.66 8.03
CA ARG A 65 0.38 -6.96 8.58
C ARG A 65 1.81 -7.27 8.20
N VAL A 66 2.61 -7.75 9.13
CA VAL A 66 3.98 -8.21 8.87
C VAL A 66 4.03 -9.70 9.15
N VAL A 67 4.36 -10.49 8.15
CA VAL A 67 4.31 -11.96 8.18
C VAL A 67 5.69 -12.50 7.82
N PHE A 68 6.23 -13.34 8.69
CA PHE A 68 7.40 -14.14 8.37
C PHE A 68 6.97 -15.27 7.41
N GLU A 69 7.47 -15.26 6.18
CA GLU A 69 7.11 -16.27 5.17
C GLU A 69 7.97 -17.52 5.23
N GLY A 70 9.14 -17.45 5.88
CA GLY A 70 10.06 -18.57 5.99
C GLY A 70 11.50 -18.19 5.65
N LEU A 71 12.28 -19.24 5.45
CA LEU A 71 13.66 -19.17 4.97
C LEU A 71 13.73 -19.42 3.47
N SER A 72 14.76 -18.88 2.81
CA SER A 72 15.07 -19.24 1.42
C SER A 72 15.46 -20.71 1.31
N SER A 73 15.50 -21.24 0.08
CA SER A 73 15.87 -22.64 -0.21
C SER A 73 17.18 -23.11 0.41
N ASP A 74 18.09 -22.16 0.67
CA ASP A 74 19.44 -22.43 1.18
C ASP A 74 19.55 -22.08 2.68
N ASP A 75 18.44 -21.76 3.35
CA ASP A 75 18.33 -21.34 4.75
C ASP A 75 19.15 -20.11 5.16
N LYS A 76 19.73 -19.40 4.20
CA LYS A 76 20.58 -18.22 4.43
C LYS A 76 19.80 -16.91 4.55
N LEU A 77 18.61 -16.84 3.99
CA LEU A 77 17.82 -15.62 3.93
C LEU A 77 16.47 -15.81 4.62
N VAL A 78 16.08 -14.82 5.40
CA VAL A 78 14.74 -14.65 5.95
C VAL A 78 13.92 -13.80 5.00
N VAL A 79 12.70 -14.25 4.69
CA VAL A 79 11.74 -13.48 3.88
C VAL A 79 10.60 -13.01 4.77
N ILE A 80 10.42 -11.70 4.81
CA ILE A 80 9.34 -11.03 5.55
C ILE A 80 8.43 -10.33 4.57
N ARG A 81 7.15 -10.71 4.57
CA ARG A 81 6.10 -10.09 3.79
C ARG A 81 5.39 -9.02 4.61
N ILE A 82 5.31 -7.83 4.05
CA ILE A 82 4.54 -6.70 4.56
C ILE A 82 3.30 -6.57 3.69
N GLU A 83 2.13 -6.71 4.29
CA GLU A 83 0.84 -6.62 3.61
C GLU A 83 0.03 -5.44 4.13
N LYS A 84 -0.69 -4.81 3.23
CA LYS A 84 -1.73 -3.84 3.56
C LYS A 84 -3.00 -4.20 2.83
N ASP A 85 -4.10 -4.28 3.55
CA ASP A 85 -5.43 -4.30 2.96
C ASP A 85 -5.70 -2.90 2.38
N GLY A 86 -5.39 -2.74 1.10
CA GLY A 86 -5.55 -1.48 0.37
C GLY A 86 -7.00 -1.28 -0.08
N PHE A 87 -7.32 -0.04 -0.45
CA PHE A 87 -8.66 0.42 -0.82
C PHE A 87 -9.27 -0.35 -1.99
N LEU A 88 -8.45 -0.78 -2.97
CA LEU A 88 -8.91 -1.56 -4.13
C LEU A 88 -8.38 -3.01 -4.14
N LYS A 89 -7.21 -3.24 -3.54
CA LYS A 89 -6.54 -4.54 -3.52
C LYS A 89 -5.55 -4.61 -2.37
N VAL A 90 -5.26 -5.84 -1.95
CA VAL A 90 -4.14 -6.11 -1.04
C VAL A 90 -2.84 -5.70 -1.73
N ARG A 91 -2.06 -4.85 -1.06
CA ARG A 91 -0.71 -4.50 -1.48
C ARG A 91 0.30 -5.29 -0.67
N ARG A 92 1.33 -5.78 -1.34
CA ARG A 92 2.39 -6.57 -0.74
C ARG A 92 3.74 -5.95 -1.03
N SER A 93 4.63 -6.07 -0.06
CA SER A 93 6.02 -5.70 -0.11
C SER A 93 6.81 -6.80 0.59
N TYR A 94 8.08 -6.95 0.23
CA TYR A 94 8.95 -7.94 0.85
C TYR A 94 10.22 -7.28 1.38
N VAL A 95 10.72 -7.83 2.48
CA VAL A 95 12.07 -7.58 3.00
C VAL A 95 12.77 -8.93 3.02
N VAL A 96 13.96 -8.97 2.43
CA VAL A 96 14.83 -10.15 2.44
C VAL A 96 16.03 -9.79 3.28
N TRP A 97 16.35 -10.65 4.25
CA TRP A 97 17.37 -10.37 5.26
C TRP A 97 18.29 -11.57 5.48
N PRO A 98 19.61 -11.39 5.65
CA PRO A 98 20.51 -12.50 5.98
C PRO A 98 20.21 -13.07 7.37
N LYS A 99 20.05 -14.40 7.47
CA LYS A 99 19.76 -15.08 8.74
C LYS A 99 20.89 -14.93 9.75
N GLU A 100 22.14 -14.86 9.28
CA GLU A 100 23.35 -14.73 10.12
C GLU A 100 23.35 -13.48 11.01
N GLU A 101 22.58 -12.45 10.65
CA GLU A 101 22.47 -11.21 11.41
C GLU A 101 21.37 -11.22 12.47
N LEU A 102 20.56 -12.29 12.56
CA LEU A 102 19.58 -12.49 13.62
C LEU A 102 20.27 -13.15 14.81
N GLN A 103 20.20 -12.53 15.98
CA GLN A 103 20.68 -13.12 17.22
C GLN A 103 19.59 -14.04 17.78
N GLU A 104 19.95 -15.28 18.11
CA GLU A 104 19.06 -16.27 18.76
C GLU A 104 18.59 -15.83 20.15
#